data_AF-A2VCS3-F1
#
_entry.id   AF-A2VCS3-F1
#
_cell.length_a   1.000
_cell.length_b   1.000
_cell.length_c   1.000
_cell.angle_alpha   90.00
_cell.angle_beta   90.00
_cell.angle_gamma   90.00
#
_symmetry.space_group_name_H-M   'P 1'
#
loop_
_entity.id
_entity.type
_entity.pdbx_description
1 polymer ?
#
loop_
_entity_poly.entity_id
_entity_poly.type
_entity_poly.pdbx_seq_one_letter_code
_entity_poly.pdbx_strand_id
1 'polypeptide(L)'
;VQQHLQQREAATKSSRTSVQPTFTASQYRALSVLGCGHTSSTKCYGCASAVTEHCITLLRALATNPALRHILVSQGLIRELFDYNLRRGAAAIREEVRQLMCLLTRDNPEATQQMNDLIIGKVSTALKGHWANPDLASSLQYEMLLLTDSISKEDSCWELRLRCALSLFLMAVNIKTPVVVENITLMCLRILQKLIKPPAPTSKKNKDVPVEALTTVKPYCNEIHAQAQLWLKRDPKASYEAWKKCLPIRGVDGNGKSPSKSELHRLYLTEKYVWRWKQFLSRRGKRTTPLDLKLGHNNWLRQVLFTPATQAARQAACTIVEALATVPSRKQQVLDLLTSYLDELSVAGECAAEYLALYQKLIASCHWKVYLAARGVLPYVGNLITKEIARLLALEEAMLSTDLQQGYALKSLTGLLSSFVEVESIKRHFKSRLVGTVLNGYLCLRKLVLQRTKLIDETQDMLLEMLLD
;
A
#
# COMPACT_ATOMS: atom_id res chain seq x y z
N VAL A 1 0.94 84.31 -35.42
CA VAL A 1 0.98 83.47 -34.19
C VAL A 1 1.15 81.99 -34.57
N GLN A 2 2.08 81.68 -35.48
CA GLN A 2 2.10 80.40 -36.19
C GLN A 2 3.54 79.91 -36.44
N GLN A 3 4.44 80.23 -35.51
CA GLN A 3 5.81 79.71 -35.45
C GLN A 3 6.20 79.15 -34.07
N HIS A 4 5.32 79.21 -33.06
CA HIS A 4 5.58 78.65 -31.73
C HIS A 4 4.90 77.28 -31.48
N LEU A 5 4.15 76.75 -32.45
CA LEU A 5 3.45 75.46 -32.34
C LEU A 5 4.12 74.32 -33.15
N GLN A 6 5.06 74.61 -34.05
CA GLN A 6 5.76 73.57 -34.83
C GLN A 6 7.04 73.01 -34.18
N GLN A 7 7.53 73.59 -33.08
CA GLN A 7 8.65 73.01 -32.31
C GLN A 7 8.21 71.99 -31.26
N ARG A 8 6.90 71.76 -31.07
CA ARG A 8 6.38 70.81 -30.08
C ARG A 8 5.92 69.46 -30.65
N GLU A 9 5.92 69.29 -31.97
CA GLU A 9 5.54 68.02 -32.62
C GLU A 9 6.72 67.24 -33.24
N ALA A 10 7.95 67.77 -33.20
CA ALA A 10 9.15 67.04 -33.65
C ALA A 10 9.86 66.25 -32.53
N ALA A 11 9.40 66.33 -31.27
CA ALA A 11 10.04 65.69 -30.11
C ALA A 11 9.37 64.38 -29.64
N THR A 12 8.34 63.88 -30.33
CA THR A 12 7.59 62.68 -29.92
C THR A 12 7.55 61.57 -30.97
N LYS A 13 8.47 61.56 -31.93
CA LYS A 13 8.66 60.44 -32.87
C LYS A 13 10.13 60.14 -33.16
N SER A 14 10.89 59.74 -32.15
CA SER A 14 12.10 58.93 -32.35
C SER A 14 12.54 58.35 -31.01
N SER A 15 12.39 57.03 -30.83
CA SER A 15 13.19 56.14 -29.95
C SER A 15 12.42 54.84 -29.71
N ARG A 16 12.27 54.02 -30.76
CA ARG A 16 12.01 52.58 -30.61
C ARG A 16 13.35 51.87 -30.67
N THR A 17 13.94 51.66 -29.49
CA THR A 17 14.94 50.62 -29.24
C THR A 17 14.84 50.27 -27.76
N SER A 18 14.15 49.17 -27.44
CA SER A 18 14.11 48.60 -26.11
C SER A 18 15.44 47.88 -25.84
N VAL A 19 16.45 48.63 -25.41
CA VAL A 19 17.68 48.06 -24.88
C VAL A 19 17.39 47.65 -23.43
N GLN A 20 17.30 46.34 -23.18
CA GLN A 20 17.34 45.84 -21.81
C GLN A 20 18.68 46.23 -21.19
N PRO A 21 18.73 46.71 -19.93
CA PRO A 21 20.01 46.98 -19.29
C PRO A 21 20.72 45.64 -19.06
N THR A 22 21.79 45.40 -19.81
CA THR A 22 22.72 44.30 -19.54
C THR A 22 23.43 44.60 -18.23
N PHE A 23 22.94 44.00 -17.15
CA PHE A 23 23.60 44.08 -15.85
C PHE A 23 24.97 43.41 -15.95
N THR A 24 26.02 44.16 -15.63
CA THR A 24 27.40 43.62 -15.58
C THR A 24 27.58 42.80 -14.30
N ALA A 25 28.47 41.80 -14.33
CA ALA A 25 28.73 40.92 -13.18
C ALA A 25 29.15 41.67 -11.89
N SER A 26 29.62 42.91 -12.01
CA SER A 26 29.91 43.81 -10.89
C SER A 26 28.64 44.34 -10.19
N GLN A 27 27.54 44.51 -10.91
CA GLN A 27 26.28 45.02 -10.35
C GLN A 27 25.52 43.96 -9.55
N TYR A 28 25.67 42.66 -9.90
CA TYR A 28 25.19 41.56 -9.06
C TYR A 28 25.94 41.45 -7.71
N ARG A 29 27.23 41.81 -7.69
CA ARG A 29 28.01 41.88 -6.44
C ARG A 29 27.55 43.01 -5.51
N ALA A 30 27.01 44.11 -6.04
CA ALA A 30 26.57 45.23 -5.21
C ALA A 30 25.22 44.97 -4.52
N LEU A 31 24.31 44.22 -5.17
CA LEU A 31 23.00 43.87 -4.61
C LEU A 31 23.04 42.76 -3.55
N SER A 32 24.15 42.03 -3.45
CA SER A 32 24.36 40.98 -2.44
C SER A 32 25.02 41.49 -1.14
N VAL A 33 25.27 42.80 -1.02
CA VAL A 33 25.98 43.41 0.12
C VAL A 33 25.05 44.31 0.96
N LEU A 34 23.83 43.85 1.22
CA LEU A 34 22.98 44.41 2.30
C LEU A 34 22.62 43.30 3.27
N GLY A 35 23.59 42.93 4.10
CA GLY A 35 23.38 42.01 5.22
C GLY A 35 24.63 41.22 5.60
N CYS A 36 25.58 41.90 6.24
CA CYS A 36 26.63 41.39 7.15
C CYS A 36 27.96 42.12 6.86
N GLY A 37 28.19 43.21 7.60
CA GLY A 37 29.51 43.80 7.71
C GLY A 37 30.39 42.91 8.57
N HIS A 38 31.12 41.99 7.95
CA HIS A 38 32.39 41.44 8.44
C HIS A 38 33.22 41.09 7.20
N THR A 39 34.49 41.46 7.22
CA THR A 39 35.48 41.24 6.17
C THR A 39 35.44 39.79 5.68
N SER A 40 35.03 39.62 4.43
CA SER A 40 34.55 38.36 3.86
C SER A 40 35.68 37.40 3.50
N SER A 41 35.86 36.36 4.32
CA SER A 41 36.43 35.11 3.82
C SER A 41 35.44 34.53 2.80
N THR A 42 35.79 34.57 1.51
CA THR A 42 35.02 33.96 0.40
C THR A 42 34.99 32.43 0.43
N LYS A 43 35.52 31.81 1.50
CA LYS A 43 35.67 30.37 1.70
C LYS A 43 34.93 29.89 2.95
N CYS A 44 33.78 30.47 3.26
CA CYS A 44 32.97 30.02 4.40
C CYS A 44 32.03 28.87 3.98
N TYR A 45 31.65 28.03 4.95
CA TYR A 45 30.70 26.94 4.74
C TYR A 45 29.36 27.44 4.19
N GLY A 46 28.91 28.63 4.61
CA GLY A 46 27.67 29.24 4.12
C GLY A 46 27.70 29.51 2.61
N CYS A 47 28.79 30.06 2.08
CA CYS A 47 28.95 30.28 0.64
C CYS A 47 29.02 28.95 -0.12
N ALA A 48 29.75 27.95 0.41
CA ALA A 48 29.83 26.62 -0.23
C ALA A 48 28.48 25.89 -0.25
N SER A 49 27.72 25.97 0.85
CA SER A 49 26.36 25.44 0.94
C SER A 49 25.45 26.14 -0.06
N ALA A 50 25.44 27.48 -0.08
CA ALA A 50 24.63 28.25 -1.01
C ALA A 50 24.96 27.92 -2.47
N VAL A 51 26.24 27.80 -2.84
CA VAL A 51 26.63 27.39 -4.19
C VAL A 51 26.09 26.00 -4.52
N THR A 52 26.18 25.06 -3.59
CA THR A 52 25.63 23.70 -3.77
C THR A 52 24.12 23.74 -4.04
N GLU A 53 23.38 24.55 -3.28
CA GLU A 53 21.93 24.74 -3.47
C GLU A 53 21.62 25.29 -4.87
N HIS A 54 22.32 26.34 -5.30
CA HIS A 54 22.15 26.92 -6.64
C HIS A 54 22.53 25.92 -7.75
N CYS A 55 23.55 25.08 -7.53
CA CYS A 55 23.91 24.00 -8.46
C CYS A 55 22.79 22.97 -8.59
N ILE A 56 22.13 22.57 -7.50
CA ILE A 56 20.98 21.66 -7.55
C ILE A 56 19.82 22.27 -8.34
N THR A 57 19.50 23.54 -8.09
CA THR A 57 18.45 24.25 -8.84
C THR A 57 18.79 24.35 -10.33
N LEU A 58 20.06 24.65 -10.68
CA LEU A 58 20.54 24.70 -12.05
C LEU A 58 20.45 23.31 -12.72
N LEU A 59 20.95 22.26 -12.07
CA LEU A 59 20.88 20.88 -12.58
C LEU A 59 19.44 20.45 -12.86
N ARG A 60 18.50 20.86 -11.99
CA ARG A 60 17.06 20.63 -12.20
C ARG A 60 16.53 21.36 -13.42
N ALA A 61 16.93 22.61 -13.65
CA ALA A 61 16.57 23.33 -14.86
C ALA A 61 17.14 22.63 -16.11
N LEU A 62 18.41 22.21 -16.09
CA LEU A 62 19.04 21.50 -17.22
C LEU A 62 18.38 20.14 -17.50
N ALA A 63 18.00 19.39 -16.46
CA ALA A 63 17.35 18.09 -16.58
C ALA A 63 15.95 18.14 -17.21
N THR A 64 15.35 19.33 -17.36
CA THR A 64 14.10 19.50 -18.13
C THR A 64 14.31 19.21 -19.61
N ASN A 65 15.50 19.51 -20.15
CA ASN A 65 15.88 19.19 -21.51
C ASN A 65 16.31 17.71 -21.61
N PRO A 66 15.66 16.87 -22.43
CA PRO A 66 15.97 15.45 -22.55
C PRO A 66 17.43 15.14 -22.96
N ALA A 67 18.02 15.94 -23.85
CA ALA A 67 19.39 15.72 -24.31
C ALA A 67 20.41 15.98 -23.19
N LEU A 68 20.25 17.09 -22.48
CA LEU A 68 21.09 17.41 -21.33
C LEU A 68 20.88 16.43 -20.19
N ARG A 69 19.63 16.02 -19.94
CA ARG A 69 19.31 14.97 -18.95
C ARG A 69 20.09 13.69 -19.22
N HIS A 70 20.13 13.23 -20.47
CA HIS A 70 20.90 12.03 -20.84
C HIS A 70 22.40 12.21 -20.55
N ILE A 71 22.97 13.36 -20.90
CA ILE A 71 24.37 13.67 -20.61
C ILE A 71 24.62 13.65 -19.10
N LEU A 72 23.80 14.34 -18.31
CA LEU A 72 23.93 14.37 -16.84
C LEU A 72 23.88 12.97 -16.22
N VAL A 73 22.97 12.11 -16.68
CA VAL A 73 22.92 10.70 -16.25
C VAL A 73 24.19 9.95 -16.62
N SER A 74 24.67 10.10 -17.85
CA SER A 74 25.89 9.42 -18.33
C SER A 74 27.15 9.82 -17.56
N GLN A 75 27.19 11.04 -17.02
CA GLN A 75 28.27 11.53 -16.16
C GLN A 75 28.19 11.01 -14.72
N GLY A 76 27.20 10.17 -14.38
CA GLY A 76 27.09 9.54 -13.07
C GLY A 76 26.34 10.38 -12.02
N LEU A 77 25.64 11.44 -12.43
CA LEU A 77 24.98 12.37 -11.51
C LEU A 77 24.00 11.69 -10.53
N ILE A 78 23.33 10.61 -10.96
CA ILE A 78 22.39 9.85 -10.11
C ILE A 78 23.09 9.34 -8.85
N ARG A 79 24.31 8.79 -8.99
CA ARG A 79 25.07 8.25 -7.87
C ARG A 79 25.57 9.36 -6.95
N GLU A 80 26.06 10.46 -7.51
CA GLU A 80 26.54 11.61 -6.72
C GLU A 80 25.42 12.25 -5.90
N LEU A 81 24.24 12.44 -6.51
CA LEU A 81 23.08 12.97 -5.81
C LEU A 81 22.62 12.02 -4.70
N PHE A 82 22.61 10.72 -4.96
CA PHE A 82 22.22 9.70 -3.99
C PHE A 82 23.17 9.65 -2.78
N ASP A 83 24.48 9.57 -3.03
CA ASP A 83 25.49 9.36 -1.98
C ASP A 83 25.72 10.63 -1.14
N TYR A 84 25.68 11.83 -1.75
CA TYR A 84 26.12 13.06 -1.09
C TYR A 84 25.02 14.08 -0.82
N ASN A 85 23.97 14.15 -1.64
CA ASN A 85 23.00 15.26 -1.58
C ASN A 85 21.63 14.85 -1.05
N LEU A 86 21.23 13.59 -1.19
CA LEU A 86 19.89 13.11 -0.81
C LEU A 86 19.52 13.39 0.65
N ARG A 87 20.51 13.34 1.55
CA ARG A 87 20.33 13.49 3.00
C ARG A 87 20.76 14.85 3.55
N ARG A 88 21.51 15.64 2.77
CA ARG A 88 22.18 16.87 3.23
C ARG A 88 21.39 18.12 2.84
N GLY A 89 21.62 19.20 3.57
CA GLY A 89 20.99 20.50 3.33
C GLY A 89 19.62 20.68 4.01
N ALA A 90 19.02 21.85 3.78
CA ALA A 90 17.71 22.19 4.31
C ALA A 90 16.61 21.27 3.75
N ALA A 91 15.45 21.21 4.43
CA ALA A 91 14.33 20.37 4.01
C ALA A 91 13.90 20.63 2.55
N ALA A 92 13.87 21.90 2.13
CA ALA A 92 13.57 22.31 0.76
C ALA A 92 14.57 21.72 -0.25
N ILE A 93 15.87 21.79 0.03
CA ILE A 93 16.91 21.26 -0.87
C ILE A 93 16.84 19.75 -0.99
N ARG A 94 16.61 19.03 0.13
CA ARG A 94 16.40 17.58 0.07
C ARG A 94 15.20 17.21 -0.78
N GLU A 95 14.14 18.02 -0.75
CA GLU A 95 13.00 17.86 -1.65
C GLU A 95 13.38 18.15 -3.11
N GLU A 96 14.11 19.23 -3.39
CA GLU A 96 14.59 19.53 -4.74
C GLU A 96 15.48 18.41 -5.31
N VAL A 97 16.37 17.84 -4.50
CA VAL A 97 17.21 16.70 -4.90
C VAL A 97 16.33 15.49 -5.26
N ARG A 98 15.31 15.15 -4.46
CA ARG A 98 14.38 14.06 -4.80
C ARG A 98 13.60 14.34 -6.09
N GLN A 99 13.14 15.59 -6.28
CA GLN A 99 12.44 16.00 -7.50
C GLN A 99 13.37 15.95 -8.73
N LEU A 100 14.64 16.35 -8.59
CA LEU A 100 15.67 16.21 -9.61
C LEU A 100 15.94 14.74 -9.94
N MET A 101 16.11 13.87 -8.94
CA MET A 101 16.28 12.42 -9.14
C MET A 101 15.09 11.80 -9.89
N CYS A 102 13.86 12.20 -9.55
CA CYS A 102 12.66 11.77 -10.28
C CYS A 102 12.65 12.29 -11.73
N LEU A 103 13.17 13.49 -11.99
CA LEU A 103 13.26 14.06 -13.33
C LEU A 103 14.33 13.35 -14.17
N LEU A 104 15.50 13.07 -13.59
CA LEU A 104 16.61 12.36 -14.25
C LEU A 104 16.21 10.94 -14.68
N THR A 105 15.36 10.27 -13.90
CA THR A 105 14.90 8.90 -14.15
C THR A 105 13.64 8.82 -15.03
N ARG A 106 13.05 9.95 -15.42
CA ARG A 106 11.82 9.97 -16.24
C ARG A 106 12.07 9.43 -17.65
N ASP A 107 11.29 8.41 -18.01
CA ASP A 107 11.39 7.68 -19.29
C ASP A 107 12.80 7.16 -19.62
N ASN A 108 13.61 6.90 -18.59
CA ASN A 108 14.94 6.34 -18.74
C ASN A 108 15.05 5.06 -17.87
N PRO A 109 14.97 3.86 -18.49
CA PRO A 109 14.99 2.60 -17.75
C PRO A 109 16.36 2.33 -17.10
N GLU A 110 17.46 2.72 -17.74
CA GLU A 110 18.82 2.53 -17.20
C GLU A 110 19.05 3.39 -15.96
N ALA A 111 18.70 4.68 -16.03
CA ALA A 111 18.73 5.60 -14.91
C ALA A 111 17.84 5.13 -13.75
N THR A 112 16.61 4.72 -14.06
CA THR A 112 15.67 4.19 -13.06
C THR A 112 16.22 2.94 -12.40
N GLN A 113 16.84 2.06 -13.18
CA GLN A 113 17.43 0.83 -12.69
C GLN A 113 18.62 1.11 -11.76
N GLN A 114 19.53 2.01 -12.16
CA GLN A 114 20.64 2.45 -11.33
C GLN A 114 20.18 3.01 -9.98
N MET A 115 19.19 3.90 -9.99
CA MET A 115 18.61 4.45 -8.75
C MET A 115 17.98 3.35 -7.88
N ASN A 116 17.22 2.43 -8.47
CA ASN A 116 16.61 1.32 -7.74
C ASN A 116 17.65 0.39 -7.10
N ASP A 117 18.75 0.10 -7.81
CA ASP A 117 19.83 -0.74 -7.28
C ASP A 117 20.57 -0.07 -6.12
N LEU A 118 20.75 1.26 -6.16
CA LEU A 118 21.30 2.03 -5.03
C LEU A 118 20.38 1.96 -3.79
N ILE A 119 19.07 2.14 -3.98
CA ILE A 119 18.08 2.02 -2.89
C ILE A 119 18.10 0.59 -2.31
N ILE A 120 18.04 -0.44 -3.16
CA ILE A 120 18.07 -1.85 -2.74
C ILE A 120 19.36 -2.17 -1.99
N GLY A 121 20.52 -1.75 -2.50
CA GLY A 121 21.81 -1.96 -1.86
C GLY A 121 21.88 -1.32 -0.48
N LYS A 122 21.39 -0.08 -0.34
CA LYS A 122 21.39 0.63 0.95
C LYS A 122 20.45 -0.02 1.96
N VAL A 123 19.21 -0.33 1.56
CA VAL A 123 18.23 -0.98 2.44
C VAL A 123 18.68 -2.39 2.81
N SER A 124 19.21 -3.18 1.87
CA SER A 124 19.72 -4.53 2.15
C SER A 124 20.86 -4.52 3.17
N THR A 125 21.79 -3.57 3.05
CA THR A 125 22.90 -3.41 4.01
C THR A 125 22.36 -3.04 5.39
N ALA A 126 21.41 -2.12 5.45
CA ALA A 126 20.79 -1.69 6.69
C ALA A 126 19.97 -2.81 7.36
N LEU A 127 19.28 -3.64 6.57
CA LEU A 127 18.59 -4.84 7.04
C LEU A 127 19.55 -5.91 7.57
N LYS A 128 20.77 -6.05 7.03
CA LYS A 128 21.75 -7.00 7.61
C LYS A 128 22.27 -6.55 8.98
N GLY A 129 22.41 -5.24 9.18
CA GLY A 129 22.91 -4.64 10.43
C GLY A 129 21.83 -4.19 11.43
N HIS A 130 20.56 -4.54 11.21
CA HIS A 130 19.43 -3.95 11.93
C HIS A 130 19.44 -4.16 13.45
N TRP A 131 20.09 -5.21 13.96
CA TRP A 131 20.23 -5.46 15.40
C TRP A 131 21.21 -4.50 16.10
N ALA A 132 22.17 -3.93 15.36
CA ALA A 132 23.27 -3.13 15.92
C ALA A 132 23.13 -1.63 15.61
N ASN A 133 22.10 -1.23 14.87
CA ASN A 133 21.92 0.15 14.42
C ASN A 133 20.65 0.79 15.02
N PRO A 134 20.77 1.56 16.12
CA PRO A 134 19.63 2.27 16.70
C PRO A 134 19.08 3.37 15.78
N ASP A 135 19.91 3.88 14.85
CA ASP A 135 19.58 4.96 13.91
C ASP A 135 19.12 4.45 12.53
N LEU A 136 18.59 3.23 12.46
CA LEU A 136 18.10 2.64 11.20
C LEU A 136 17.06 3.53 10.51
N ALA A 137 16.16 4.14 11.28
CA ALA A 137 15.10 5.02 10.79
C ALA A 137 15.64 6.25 10.06
N SER A 138 16.52 7.02 10.73
CA SER A 138 17.13 8.23 10.17
C SER A 138 18.03 7.89 8.97
N SER A 139 18.64 6.71 8.96
CA SER A 139 19.47 6.23 7.87
C SER A 139 18.71 5.74 6.64
N LEU A 140 17.39 5.54 6.66
CA LEU A 140 16.65 5.04 5.49
C LEU A 140 15.50 5.95 5.03
N GLN A 141 15.18 6.96 5.83
CA GLN A 141 14.04 7.85 5.59
C GLN A 141 14.06 8.46 4.18
N TYR A 142 15.19 9.02 3.74
CA TYR A 142 15.26 9.76 2.48
C TYR A 142 15.25 8.86 1.25
N GLU A 143 15.79 7.65 1.35
CA GLU A 143 15.71 6.63 0.30
C GLU A 143 14.29 6.13 0.11
N MET A 144 13.57 5.86 1.21
CA MET A 144 12.16 5.45 1.15
C MET A 144 11.23 6.56 0.67
N LEU A 145 11.52 7.82 1.01
CA LEU A 145 10.84 8.99 0.46
C LEU A 145 11.11 9.14 -1.04
N LEU A 146 12.37 8.99 -1.48
CA LEU A 146 12.72 9.02 -2.91
C LEU A 146 11.96 7.94 -3.70
N LEU A 147 11.88 6.72 -3.16
CA LEU A 147 11.11 5.64 -3.79
C LEU A 147 9.62 6.00 -3.89
N THR A 148 9.05 6.60 -2.85
CA THR A 148 7.65 7.04 -2.81
C THR A 148 7.36 8.13 -3.84
N ASP A 149 8.23 9.13 -3.94
CA ASP A 149 8.15 10.22 -4.91
C ASP A 149 8.30 9.71 -6.34
N SER A 150 9.22 8.76 -6.54
CA SER A 150 9.50 8.14 -7.84
C SER A 150 8.32 7.31 -8.35
N ILE A 151 7.70 6.48 -7.50
CA ILE A 151 6.52 5.68 -7.86
C ILE A 151 5.31 6.55 -8.19
N SER A 152 5.24 7.74 -7.59
CA SER A 152 4.16 8.70 -7.87
C SER A 152 4.33 9.40 -9.24
N LYS A 153 5.42 9.17 -9.98
CA LYS A 153 5.60 9.69 -11.34
C LYS A 153 5.02 8.72 -12.37
N GLU A 154 4.12 9.22 -13.20
CA GLU A 154 3.52 8.48 -14.31
C GLU A 154 4.47 8.52 -15.52
N ASP A 155 5.14 7.42 -15.80
CA ASP A 155 6.00 7.26 -16.98
C ASP A 155 6.17 5.78 -17.38
N SER A 156 6.93 5.51 -18.43
CA SER A 156 7.22 4.16 -18.93
C SER A 156 7.97 3.25 -17.95
N CYS A 157 8.57 3.81 -16.89
CA CYS A 157 9.44 3.10 -15.95
C CYS A 157 8.72 2.63 -14.67
N TRP A 158 7.40 2.81 -14.58
CA TRP A 158 6.58 2.41 -13.41
C TRP A 158 6.81 0.96 -12.98
N GLU A 159 7.02 0.04 -13.94
CA GLU A 159 7.20 -1.38 -13.67
C GLU A 159 8.48 -1.65 -12.86
N LEU A 160 9.57 -0.96 -13.20
CA LEU A 160 10.85 -1.05 -12.49
C LEU A 160 10.72 -0.52 -11.06
N ARG A 161 10.01 0.60 -10.88
CA ARG A 161 9.82 1.26 -9.58
C ARG A 161 8.93 0.43 -8.65
N LEU A 162 7.83 -0.12 -9.17
CA LEU A 162 6.96 -1.01 -8.41
C LEU A 162 7.69 -2.30 -8.01
N ARG A 163 8.51 -2.86 -8.93
CA ARG A 163 9.33 -4.03 -8.65
C ARG A 163 10.31 -3.76 -7.52
N CYS A 164 10.94 -2.58 -7.50
CA CYS A 164 11.82 -2.14 -6.41
C CYS A 164 11.07 -2.15 -5.07
N ALA A 165 9.92 -1.46 -4.97
CA ALA A 165 9.13 -1.43 -3.74
C ALA A 165 8.68 -2.81 -3.26
N LEU A 166 8.22 -3.68 -4.16
CA LEU A 166 7.81 -5.05 -3.80
C LEU A 166 9.01 -5.91 -3.39
N SER A 167 10.18 -5.73 -4.01
CA SER A 167 11.39 -6.45 -3.62
C SER A 167 11.83 -6.07 -2.21
N LEU A 168 11.85 -4.76 -1.89
CA LEU A 168 12.15 -4.26 -0.55
C LEU A 168 11.16 -4.78 0.49
N PHE A 169 9.86 -4.76 0.16
CA PHE A 169 8.82 -5.30 1.01
C PHE A 169 9.06 -6.77 1.35
N LEU A 170 9.31 -7.62 0.34
CA LEU A 170 9.53 -9.06 0.53
C LEU A 170 10.83 -9.37 1.28
N MET A 171 11.84 -8.51 1.19
CA MET A 171 13.06 -8.60 2.01
C MET A 171 12.78 -8.26 3.49
N ALA A 172 11.96 -7.24 3.74
CA ALA A 172 11.73 -6.72 5.10
C ALA A 172 10.61 -7.45 5.87
N VAL A 173 9.60 -7.99 5.18
CA VAL A 173 8.37 -8.48 5.83
C VAL A 173 8.59 -9.65 6.79
N ASN A 174 9.64 -10.45 6.57
CA ASN A 174 9.98 -11.57 7.45
C ASN A 174 10.71 -11.14 8.74
N ILE A 175 11.09 -9.85 8.84
CA ILE A 175 11.81 -9.29 9.98
C ILE A 175 10.81 -8.62 10.92
N LYS A 176 10.70 -9.14 12.14
CA LYS A 176 9.66 -8.75 13.11
C LYS A 176 10.03 -7.54 14.00
N THR A 177 11.25 -7.03 13.90
CA THR A 177 11.73 -5.93 14.73
C THR A 177 10.94 -4.65 14.46
N PRO A 178 10.41 -3.96 15.49
CA PRO A 178 9.51 -2.81 15.29
C PRO A 178 10.07 -1.72 14.38
N VAL A 179 11.37 -1.42 14.51
CA VAL A 179 12.06 -0.42 13.68
C VAL A 179 12.01 -0.77 12.20
N VAL A 180 12.18 -2.05 11.83
CA VAL A 180 12.11 -2.51 10.44
C VAL A 180 10.68 -2.48 9.91
N VAL A 181 9.73 -2.92 10.73
CA VAL A 181 8.30 -2.93 10.36
C VAL A 181 7.81 -1.50 10.10
N GLU A 182 8.17 -0.54 10.96
CA GLU A 182 7.69 0.84 10.86
C GLU A 182 8.36 1.63 9.73
N ASN A 183 9.67 1.44 9.52
CA ASN A 183 10.42 2.27 8.58
C ASN A 183 10.52 1.69 7.16
N ILE A 184 10.34 0.38 7.00
CA ILE A 184 10.43 -0.28 5.68
C ILE A 184 9.10 -0.93 5.31
N THR A 185 8.63 -1.90 6.11
CA THR A 185 7.42 -2.67 5.78
C THR A 185 6.20 -1.78 5.64
N LEU A 186 5.96 -0.87 6.61
CA LEU A 186 4.86 0.09 6.57
C LEU A 186 5.00 1.08 5.41
N MET A 187 6.21 1.57 5.11
CA MET A 187 6.41 2.47 3.97
C MET A 187 6.06 1.79 2.64
N CYS A 188 6.53 0.55 2.44
CA CYS A 188 6.15 -0.25 1.28
C CYS A 188 4.64 -0.52 1.23
N LEU A 189 3.99 -0.84 2.35
CA LEU A 189 2.54 -1.04 2.41
C LEU A 189 1.79 0.25 2.07
N ARG A 190 2.24 1.42 2.53
CA ARG A 190 1.65 2.73 2.17
C ARG A 190 1.79 3.03 0.68
N ILE A 191 2.93 2.71 0.07
CA ILE A 191 3.12 2.82 -1.38
C ILE A 191 2.07 1.95 -2.10
N LEU A 192 1.94 0.68 -1.72
CA LEU A 192 0.96 -0.24 -2.32
C LEU A 192 -0.48 0.23 -2.10
N GLN A 193 -0.79 0.69 -0.88
CA GLN A 193 -2.09 1.23 -0.52
C GLN A 193 -2.44 2.45 -1.39
N LYS A 194 -1.51 3.39 -1.59
CA LYS A 194 -1.72 4.58 -2.44
C LYS A 194 -1.99 4.19 -3.91
N LEU A 195 -1.34 3.14 -4.41
CA LEU A 195 -1.56 2.64 -5.77
C LEU A 195 -2.91 1.90 -5.93
N ILE A 196 -3.35 1.18 -4.89
CA ILE A 196 -4.57 0.37 -4.92
C ILE A 196 -5.81 1.22 -4.59
N LYS A 197 -5.70 2.10 -3.60
CA LYS A 197 -6.75 2.99 -3.11
C LYS A 197 -6.17 4.41 -3.01
N PRO A 198 -6.07 5.14 -4.13
CA PRO A 198 -5.59 6.52 -4.12
C PRO A 198 -6.46 7.37 -3.18
N PRO A 199 -5.86 8.35 -2.47
CA PRO A 199 -6.61 9.25 -1.61
C PRO A 199 -7.64 10.04 -2.43
N ALA A 200 -8.78 10.36 -1.82
CA ALA A 200 -9.80 11.20 -2.46
C ALA A 200 -9.19 12.52 -2.96
N PRO A 201 -9.43 12.92 -4.21
CA PRO A 201 -8.94 14.19 -4.71
C PRO A 201 -9.56 15.33 -3.90
N THR A 202 -8.74 16.17 -3.28
CA THR A 202 -9.14 17.33 -2.46
C THR A 202 -9.78 18.47 -3.26
N SER A 203 -10.13 18.23 -4.53
CA SER A 203 -10.75 19.21 -5.42
C SER A 203 -12.26 19.27 -5.23
N LYS A 204 -12.81 20.49 -5.18
CA LYS A 204 -14.25 20.82 -5.10
C LYS A 204 -15.10 20.25 -6.25
N LYS A 205 -14.54 19.49 -7.19
CA LYS A 205 -15.24 18.99 -8.39
C LYS A 205 -15.67 17.52 -8.36
N ASN A 206 -15.46 16.76 -7.28
CA ASN A 206 -16.02 15.41 -7.11
C ASN A 206 -16.33 15.13 -5.63
N LYS A 207 -17.22 15.94 -5.03
CA LYS A 207 -17.60 15.81 -3.62
C LYS A 207 -18.43 14.54 -3.33
N ASP A 208 -18.95 13.88 -4.37
CA ASP A 208 -19.94 12.80 -4.27
C ASP A 208 -19.44 11.42 -4.73
N VAL A 209 -18.13 11.24 -4.99
CA VAL A 209 -17.60 9.90 -5.29
C VAL A 209 -17.18 9.23 -3.98
N PRO A 210 -17.87 8.17 -3.52
CA PRO A 210 -17.50 7.47 -2.30
C PRO A 210 -16.06 6.94 -2.39
N VAL A 211 -15.33 7.00 -1.28
CA VAL A 211 -13.92 6.58 -1.19
C VAL A 211 -13.74 5.10 -1.57
N GLU A 212 -14.81 4.30 -1.46
CA GLU A 212 -14.89 2.91 -1.93
C GLU A 212 -14.84 2.78 -3.47
N ALA A 213 -15.33 3.78 -4.22
CA ALA A 213 -15.33 3.79 -5.69
C ALA A 213 -13.98 4.24 -6.29
N LEU A 214 -13.06 4.75 -5.46
CA LEU A 214 -11.72 5.19 -5.90
C LEU A 214 -10.70 4.05 -6.02
N THR A 215 -11.09 2.80 -5.75
CA THR A 215 -10.20 1.65 -5.93
C THR A 215 -9.75 1.54 -7.39
N THR A 216 -8.45 1.39 -7.62
CA THR A 216 -7.90 1.11 -8.96
C THR A 216 -8.17 -0.34 -9.38
N VAL A 217 -8.66 -1.17 -8.45
CA VAL A 217 -9.07 -2.55 -8.69
C VAL A 217 -10.40 -2.55 -9.44
N LYS A 218 -10.33 -2.53 -10.77
CA LYS A 218 -11.50 -2.75 -11.62
C LYS A 218 -11.78 -4.25 -11.76
N PRO A 219 -13.05 -4.68 -11.81
CA PRO A 219 -13.41 -6.05 -12.16
C PRO A 219 -12.97 -6.29 -13.61
N TYR A 220 -11.75 -6.79 -13.77
CA TYR A 220 -11.37 -7.40 -15.03
C TYR A 220 -12.17 -8.69 -15.16
N CYS A 221 -12.84 -8.82 -16.29
CA CYS A 221 -13.27 -10.10 -16.80
C CYS A 221 -12.00 -10.99 -16.84
N ASN A 222 -12.01 -11.99 -15.96
CA ASN A 222 -11.11 -13.13 -15.90
C ASN A 222 -9.92 -13.02 -14.94
N GLU A 223 -9.82 -14.04 -14.09
CA GLU A 223 -8.84 -14.36 -13.05
C GLU A 223 -7.43 -14.59 -13.63
N ILE A 224 -6.96 -13.66 -14.46
CA ILE A 224 -5.66 -13.68 -15.11
C ILE A 224 -4.64 -13.06 -14.17
N HIS A 225 -4.05 -13.87 -13.29
CA HIS A 225 -3.09 -13.37 -12.31
C HIS A 225 -1.68 -13.27 -12.88
N ALA A 226 -0.98 -12.18 -12.54
CA ALA A 226 0.41 -11.97 -12.91
C ALA A 226 1.31 -13.02 -12.22
N GLN A 227 2.35 -13.46 -12.91
CA GLN A 227 3.35 -14.39 -12.36
C GLN A 227 4.34 -13.61 -11.50
N ALA A 228 3.92 -13.23 -10.28
CA ALA A 228 4.66 -12.31 -9.41
C ALA A 228 6.14 -12.68 -9.23
N GLN A 229 6.45 -13.97 -9.02
CA GLN A 229 7.83 -14.43 -8.81
C GLN A 229 8.71 -14.27 -10.06
N LEU A 230 8.20 -14.61 -11.25
CA LEU A 230 8.93 -14.42 -12.51
C LEU A 230 9.05 -12.94 -12.87
N TRP A 231 7.99 -12.17 -12.58
CA TRP A 231 7.97 -10.73 -12.79
C TRP A 231 9.01 -10.02 -11.92
N LEU A 232 9.15 -10.40 -10.64
CA LEU A 232 10.19 -9.90 -9.74
C LEU A 232 11.61 -10.24 -10.24
N LYS A 233 11.79 -11.43 -10.83
CA LYS A 233 13.05 -11.89 -11.45
C LYS A 233 13.37 -11.22 -12.80
N ARG A 234 12.52 -10.30 -13.29
CA ARG A 234 12.67 -9.60 -14.57
C ARG A 234 12.60 -10.53 -15.79
N ASP A 235 11.84 -11.62 -15.71
CA ASP A 235 11.58 -12.48 -16.87
C ASP A 235 10.78 -11.69 -17.94
N PRO A 236 11.29 -11.55 -19.18
CA PRO A 236 10.59 -10.84 -20.27
C PRO A 236 9.18 -11.38 -20.53
N LYS A 237 8.96 -12.68 -20.32
CA LYS A 237 7.65 -13.34 -20.51
C LYS A 237 6.64 -13.02 -19.42
N ALA A 238 7.11 -12.52 -18.28
CA ALA A 238 6.27 -12.13 -17.14
C ALA A 238 6.04 -10.62 -17.06
N SER A 239 6.59 -9.82 -17.99
CA SER A 239 6.40 -8.37 -18.08
C SER A 239 4.93 -7.96 -18.21
N TYR A 240 4.63 -6.70 -17.88
CA TYR A 240 3.27 -6.19 -18.05
C TYR A 240 2.80 -6.25 -19.51
N GLU A 241 3.66 -5.97 -20.47
CA GLU A 241 3.31 -6.04 -21.89
C GLU A 241 2.96 -7.47 -22.34
N ALA A 242 3.74 -8.46 -21.90
CA ALA A 242 3.46 -9.86 -22.16
C ALA A 242 2.14 -10.30 -21.51
N TRP A 243 1.91 -9.92 -20.25
CA TRP A 243 0.66 -10.18 -19.54
C TRP A 243 -0.55 -9.51 -20.21
N LYS A 244 -0.40 -8.25 -20.63
CA LYS A 244 -1.45 -7.47 -21.31
C LYS A 244 -1.87 -8.12 -22.62
N LYS A 245 -0.93 -8.70 -23.38
CA LYS A 245 -1.23 -9.47 -24.62
C LYS A 245 -2.05 -10.74 -24.35
N CYS A 246 -2.04 -11.28 -23.12
CA CYS A 246 -2.84 -12.44 -22.74
C CYS A 246 -4.29 -12.08 -22.33
N LEU A 247 -4.58 -10.79 -22.12
CA LEU A 247 -5.95 -10.33 -21.83
C LEU A 247 -6.79 -10.40 -23.12
N PRO A 248 -8.07 -10.81 -23.04
CA PRO A 248 -8.98 -10.65 -24.15
C PRO A 248 -8.99 -9.18 -24.58
N ILE A 249 -8.84 -8.92 -25.87
CA ILE A 249 -8.98 -7.57 -26.45
C ILE A 249 -10.38 -7.09 -26.04
N ARG A 250 -10.46 -6.07 -25.18
CA ARG A 250 -11.72 -5.35 -25.03
C ARG A 250 -12.01 -4.72 -26.39
N GLY A 251 -13.18 -5.04 -26.95
CA GLY A 251 -13.82 -4.12 -27.87
C GLY A 251 -13.79 -2.75 -27.22
N VAL A 252 -13.14 -1.81 -27.87
CA VAL A 252 -13.19 -0.41 -27.51
C VAL A 252 -14.67 -0.03 -27.66
N ASP A 253 -15.40 0.08 -26.55
CA ASP A 253 -16.67 0.80 -26.53
C ASP A 253 -16.36 2.28 -26.74
N GLY A 254 -16.09 2.63 -28.00
CA GLY A 254 -15.96 3.99 -28.50
C GLY A 254 -17.31 4.64 -28.76
N ASN A 255 -18.41 4.06 -28.29
CA ASN A 255 -19.73 4.67 -28.43
C ASN A 255 -20.60 4.25 -27.25
N GLY A 256 -21.01 5.21 -26.42
CA GLY A 256 -21.73 5.02 -25.15
C GLY A 256 -23.16 4.45 -25.27
N LYS A 257 -23.38 3.43 -26.11
CA LYS A 257 -24.61 2.66 -26.16
C LYS A 257 -24.44 1.43 -25.28
N SER A 258 -25.35 1.24 -24.32
CA SER A 258 -25.40 0.01 -23.54
C SER A 258 -25.62 -1.18 -24.48
N PRO A 259 -24.86 -2.27 -24.34
CA PRO A 259 -24.99 -3.44 -25.21
C PRO A 259 -26.38 -4.04 -25.07
N SER A 260 -26.98 -4.45 -26.21
CA SER A 260 -28.29 -5.10 -26.21
C SER A 260 -28.27 -6.41 -25.42
N LYS A 261 -29.42 -6.87 -24.93
CA LYS A 261 -29.56 -8.15 -24.19
C LYS A 261 -28.96 -9.34 -24.97
N SER A 262 -29.12 -9.35 -26.29
CA SER A 262 -28.59 -10.36 -27.19
C SER A 262 -27.06 -10.30 -27.30
N GLU A 263 -26.50 -9.09 -27.30
CA GLU A 263 -25.06 -8.86 -27.37
C GLU A 263 -24.36 -9.19 -26.06
N LEU A 264 -25.00 -8.86 -24.93
CA LEU A 264 -24.57 -9.27 -23.59
C LEU A 264 -24.57 -10.80 -23.45
N HIS A 265 -25.62 -11.46 -23.96
CA HIS A 265 -25.68 -12.93 -23.98
C HIS A 265 -24.60 -13.54 -24.88
N ARG A 266 -24.33 -12.95 -26.06
CA ARG A 266 -23.24 -13.38 -26.95
C ARG A 266 -21.86 -13.23 -26.30
N LEU A 267 -21.60 -12.10 -25.64
CA LEU A 267 -20.36 -11.87 -24.89
C LEU A 267 -20.21 -12.88 -23.75
N TYR A 268 -21.27 -13.10 -22.97
CA TYR A 268 -21.31 -14.12 -21.92
C TYR A 268 -21.02 -15.54 -22.44
N LEU A 269 -21.66 -15.95 -23.54
CA LEU A 269 -21.42 -17.27 -24.12
C LEU A 269 -19.99 -17.41 -24.65
N THR A 270 -19.47 -16.36 -25.30
CA THR A 270 -18.09 -16.32 -25.79
C THR A 270 -17.12 -16.49 -24.62
N GLU A 271 -17.31 -15.72 -23.55
CA GLU A 271 -16.52 -15.82 -22.32
C GLU A 271 -16.60 -17.22 -21.70
N LYS A 272 -17.82 -17.76 -21.52
CA LYS A 272 -18.07 -19.09 -20.94
C LYS A 272 -17.35 -20.21 -21.70
N TYR A 273 -17.44 -20.21 -23.03
CA TYR A 273 -16.88 -21.29 -23.85
C TYR A 273 -15.37 -21.14 -24.08
N VAL A 274 -14.85 -19.91 -24.20
CA VAL A 274 -13.41 -19.65 -24.21
C VAL A 274 -12.76 -20.11 -22.91
N TRP A 275 -13.44 -19.92 -21.77
CA TRP A 275 -13.00 -20.44 -20.48
C TRP A 275 -12.98 -21.96 -20.40
N ARG A 276 -14.07 -22.62 -20.81
CA ARG A 276 -14.12 -24.08 -20.84
C ARG A 276 -13.00 -24.65 -21.72
N TRP A 277 -12.71 -24.00 -22.84
CA TRP A 277 -11.61 -24.37 -23.73
C TRP A 277 -10.23 -24.14 -23.09
N LYS A 278 -9.99 -22.98 -22.46
CA LYS A 278 -8.74 -22.72 -21.71
C LYS A 278 -8.53 -23.69 -20.56
N GLN A 279 -9.59 -24.01 -19.80
CA GLN A 279 -9.56 -24.99 -18.72
C GLN A 279 -9.24 -26.41 -19.24
N PHE A 280 -9.81 -26.78 -20.39
CA PHE A 280 -9.52 -28.03 -21.07
C PHE A 280 -8.06 -28.12 -21.54
N LEU A 281 -7.50 -27.05 -22.10
CA LEU A 281 -6.08 -26.98 -22.49
C LEU A 281 -5.14 -27.06 -21.27
N SER A 282 -5.50 -26.39 -20.17
CA SER A 282 -4.78 -26.42 -18.90
C SER A 282 -4.70 -27.85 -18.33
N ARG A 283 -5.78 -28.64 -18.45
CA ARG A 283 -5.81 -30.06 -18.04
C ARG A 283 -4.93 -30.98 -18.90
N ARG A 284 -4.57 -30.58 -20.13
CA ARG A 284 -3.70 -31.36 -21.04
C ARG A 284 -2.22 -30.96 -20.99
N GLY A 285 -1.80 -30.18 -20.00
CA GLY A 285 -0.39 -29.80 -19.81
C GLY A 285 0.13 -28.71 -20.76
N LYS A 286 -0.66 -28.27 -21.75
CA LYS A 286 -0.36 -27.10 -22.60
C LYS A 286 -0.91 -25.84 -21.94
N ARG A 287 -0.30 -25.43 -20.83
CA ARG A 287 -0.75 -24.30 -20.02
C ARG A 287 -0.23 -23.00 -20.64
N THR A 288 -1.01 -22.34 -21.48
CA THR A 288 -0.82 -20.91 -21.74
C THR A 288 -1.44 -20.13 -20.58
N THR A 289 -0.63 -19.25 -19.99
CA THR A 289 -1.00 -18.34 -18.90
C THR A 289 -2.37 -17.72 -19.13
N PRO A 290 -3.25 -17.74 -18.12
CA PRO A 290 -2.95 -17.43 -16.72
C PRO A 290 -3.22 -18.53 -15.68
N LEU A 291 -2.72 -18.30 -14.45
CA LEU A 291 -2.90 -19.12 -13.25
C LEU A 291 -4.09 -18.62 -12.42
N ASP A 292 -4.94 -19.53 -11.92
CA ASP A 292 -5.97 -19.21 -10.91
C ASP A 292 -5.31 -18.61 -9.66
N LEU A 293 -5.91 -17.58 -9.05
CA LEU A 293 -5.45 -17.10 -7.73
C LEU A 293 -5.65 -18.22 -6.72
N LYS A 294 -4.55 -18.63 -6.09
CA LYS A 294 -4.55 -19.52 -4.94
C LYS A 294 -3.82 -18.81 -3.82
N LEU A 295 -4.58 -18.25 -2.90
CA LEU A 295 -4.04 -17.70 -1.68
C LEU A 295 -3.70 -18.88 -0.74
N GLY A 296 -2.41 -19.20 -0.63
CA GLY A 296 -1.94 -20.21 0.32
C GLY A 296 -1.91 -19.67 1.74
N HIS A 297 -2.06 -20.55 2.73
CA HIS A 297 -2.05 -20.22 4.16
C HIS A 297 -0.70 -19.66 4.66
N ASN A 298 0.41 -20.05 4.01
CA ASN A 298 1.75 -19.54 4.30
C ASN A 298 2.08 -18.33 3.42
N ASN A 299 1.56 -17.16 3.78
CA ASN A 299 1.89 -15.91 3.13
C ASN A 299 2.27 -14.83 4.15
N TRP A 300 2.93 -13.78 3.65
CA TRP A 300 3.37 -12.63 4.45
C TRP A 300 2.20 -11.90 5.14
N LEU A 301 0.97 -12.01 4.61
CA LEU A 301 -0.19 -11.27 5.09
C LEU A 301 -0.56 -11.66 6.51
N ARG A 302 -0.48 -12.95 6.87
CA ARG A 302 -0.69 -13.42 8.25
C ARG A 302 0.23 -12.67 9.22
N GLN A 303 1.52 -12.59 8.91
CA GLN A 303 2.50 -11.92 9.77
C GLN A 303 2.22 -10.42 9.92
N VAL A 304 1.85 -9.74 8.85
CA VAL A 304 1.57 -8.30 8.88
C VAL A 304 0.25 -8.00 9.60
N LEU A 305 -0.79 -8.80 9.39
CA LEU A 305 -2.11 -8.59 10.01
C LEU A 305 -2.09 -8.74 11.54
N PHE A 306 -1.19 -9.57 12.08
CA PHE A 306 -1.08 -9.81 13.52
C PHE A 306 0.22 -9.26 14.13
N THR A 307 0.92 -8.36 13.42
CA THR A 307 2.16 -7.79 13.96
C THR A 307 1.89 -6.90 15.18
N PRO A 308 2.61 -7.09 16.30
CA PRO A 308 2.49 -6.20 17.46
C PRO A 308 3.24 -4.88 17.25
N ALA A 309 4.11 -4.79 16.24
CA ALA A 309 5.02 -3.67 16.05
C ALA A 309 4.32 -2.31 15.83
N THR A 310 3.33 -2.25 14.93
CA THR A 310 2.60 -1.00 14.68
C THR A 310 1.21 -1.26 14.14
N GLN A 311 0.23 -0.56 14.71
CA GLN A 311 -1.16 -0.56 14.26
C GLN A 311 -1.29 -0.07 12.80
N ALA A 312 -0.46 0.90 12.41
CA ALA A 312 -0.52 1.48 11.07
C ALA A 312 -0.23 0.45 9.96
N ALA A 313 0.65 -0.53 10.23
CA ALA A 313 0.94 -1.60 9.26
C ALA A 313 -0.26 -2.53 9.10
N ARG A 314 -0.91 -2.89 10.21
CA ARG A 314 -2.14 -3.71 10.20
C ARG A 314 -3.26 -3.02 9.44
N GLN A 315 -3.49 -1.73 9.68
CA GLN A 315 -4.50 -0.93 8.98
C GLN A 315 -4.22 -0.80 7.47
N ALA A 316 -2.97 -0.57 7.08
CA ALA A 316 -2.57 -0.49 5.68
C ALA A 316 -2.80 -1.84 4.96
N ALA A 317 -2.41 -2.95 5.59
CA ALA A 317 -2.67 -4.29 5.06
C ALA A 317 -4.17 -4.58 4.94
N CYS A 318 -4.96 -4.26 5.97
CA CYS A 318 -6.41 -4.44 5.94
C CYS A 318 -7.06 -3.63 4.81
N THR A 319 -6.63 -2.38 4.60
CA THR A 319 -7.14 -1.53 3.51
C THR A 319 -6.85 -2.12 2.13
N ILE A 320 -5.64 -2.66 1.94
CA ILE A 320 -5.25 -3.32 0.70
C ILE A 320 -6.13 -4.55 0.45
N VAL A 321 -6.30 -5.42 1.47
CA VAL A 321 -7.11 -6.64 1.37
C VAL A 321 -8.57 -6.29 1.10
N GLU A 322 -9.12 -5.29 1.77
CA GLU A 322 -10.48 -4.79 1.54
C GLU A 322 -10.67 -4.34 0.09
N ALA A 323 -9.73 -3.54 -0.44
CA ALA A 323 -9.81 -3.05 -1.80
C ALA A 323 -9.71 -4.17 -2.86
N LEU A 324 -8.95 -5.23 -2.56
CA LEU A 324 -8.86 -6.43 -3.40
C LEU A 324 -10.12 -7.30 -3.34
N ALA A 325 -10.83 -7.30 -2.21
CA ALA A 325 -12.06 -8.03 -1.97
C ALA A 325 -13.32 -7.35 -2.53
N THR A 326 -13.18 -6.24 -3.26
CA THR A 326 -14.29 -5.61 -4.01
C THR A 326 -14.79 -6.48 -5.16
N VAL A 327 -13.92 -7.33 -5.72
CA VAL A 327 -14.26 -8.29 -6.77
C VAL A 327 -14.81 -9.58 -6.14
N PRO A 328 -16.04 -10.04 -6.46
CA PRO A 328 -16.66 -11.17 -5.79
C PRO A 328 -15.84 -12.47 -5.79
N SER A 329 -15.17 -12.82 -6.90
CA SER A 329 -14.33 -14.02 -6.96
C SER A 329 -13.11 -13.94 -6.05
N ARG A 330 -12.46 -12.76 -5.98
CA ARG A 330 -11.36 -12.51 -5.05
C ARG A 330 -11.85 -12.49 -3.61
N LYS A 331 -13.04 -11.92 -3.36
CA LYS A 331 -13.66 -11.88 -2.04
C LYS A 331 -13.85 -13.28 -1.46
N GLN A 332 -14.31 -14.24 -2.27
CA GLN A 332 -14.43 -15.63 -1.85
C GLN A 332 -13.09 -16.18 -1.35
N GLN A 333 -12.02 -16.02 -2.14
CA GLN A 333 -10.69 -16.52 -1.78
C GLN A 333 -10.08 -15.80 -0.59
N VAL A 334 -10.29 -14.47 -0.49
CA VAL A 334 -9.87 -13.66 0.65
C VAL A 334 -10.59 -14.13 1.91
N LEU A 335 -11.90 -14.41 1.84
CA LEU A 335 -12.65 -14.93 2.97
C LEU A 335 -12.15 -16.30 3.39
N ASP A 336 -11.96 -17.24 2.45
CA ASP A 336 -11.39 -18.56 2.76
C ASP A 336 -10.01 -18.44 3.45
N LEU A 337 -9.16 -17.52 2.98
CA LEU A 337 -7.86 -17.25 3.60
C LEU A 337 -8.01 -16.63 5.00
N LEU A 338 -8.79 -15.56 5.14
CA LEU A 338 -8.96 -14.88 6.42
C LEU A 338 -9.60 -15.80 7.44
N THR A 339 -10.58 -16.62 7.06
CA THR A 339 -11.15 -17.66 7.92
C THR A 339 -10.08 -18.62 8.44
N SER A 340 -9.10 -18.98 7.61
CA SER A 340 -8.01 -19.86 8.05
C SER A 340 -7.11 -19.22 9.12
N TYR A 341 -7.15 -17.91 9.31
CA TYR A 341 -6.35 -17.17 10.31
C TYR A 341 -7.07 -16.95 11.65
N LEU A 342 -8.28 -17.49 11.85
CA LEU A 342 -9.00 -17.29 13.11
C LEU A 342 -8.30 -17.93 14.32
N ASP A 343 -7.41 -18.90 14.09
CA ASP A 343 -6.57 -19.51 15.12
C ASP A 343 -5.55 -18.54 15.74
N GLU A 344 -5.12 -17.52 14.98
CA GLU A 344 -4.16 -16.50 15.42
C GLU A 344 -4.73 -15.54 16.49
N LEU A 345 -6.05 -15.45 16.63
CA LEU A 345 -6.66 -14.56 17.64
C LEU A 345 -6.14 -14.83 19.05
N SER A 346 -5.94 -16.10 19.37
CA SER A 346 -5.49 -16.54 20.70
C SER A 346 -4.08 -16.02 21.04
N VAL A 347 -3.20 -15.92 20.04
CA VAL A 347 -1.81 -15.48 20.20
C VAL A 347 -1.69 -13.96 20.06
N ALA A 348 -2.43 -13.37 19.11
CA ALA A 348 -2.34 -11.95 18.79
C ALA A 348 -3.09 -11.03 19.76
N GLY A 349 -4.12 -11.54 20.44
CA GLY A 349 -4.95 -10.74 21.37
C GLY A 349 -5.52 -9.50 20.68
N GLU A 350 -5.41 -8.34 21.34
CA GLU A 350 -5.90 -7.05 20.81
C GLU A 350 -5.28 -6.63 19.48
N CYS A 351 -4.08 -7.12 19.15
CA CYS A 351 -3.46 -6.83 17.86
C CYS A 351 -4.26 -7.41 16.68
N ALA A 352 -5.22 -8.32 16.92
CA ALA A 352 -6.13 -8.84 15.90
C ALA A 352 -7.32 -7.90 15.60
N ALA A 353 -7.48 -6.77 16.30
CA ALA A 353 -8.65 -5.90 16.18
C ALA A 353 -8.93 -5.44 14.74
N GLU A 354 -7.91 -4.96 14.02
CA GLU A 354 -8.07 -4.53 12.62
C GLU A 354 -8.47 -5.69 11.69
N TYR A 355 -7.90 -6.88 11.91
CA TYR A 355 -8.24 -8.07 11.16
C TYR A 355 -9.71 -8.47 11.39
N LEU A 356 -10.18 -8.45 12.65
CA LEU A 356 -11.56 -8.79 12.98
C LEU A 356 -12.55 -7.79 12.39
N ALA A 357 -12.25 -6.49 12.48
CA ALA A 357 -13.06 -5.45 11.88
C ALA A 357 -13.18 -5.65 10.35
N LEU A 358 -12.06 -5.96 9.68
CA LEU A 358 -12.07 -6.29 8.25
C LEU A 358 -12.92 -7.54 7.96
N TYR A 359 -12.70 -8.62 8.70
CA TYR A 359 -13.41 -9.89 8.48
C TYR A 359 -14.93 -9.70 8.64
N GLN A 360 -15.36 -9.05 9.72
CA GLN A 360 -16.77 -8.70 9.98
C GLN A 360 -17.35 -7.83 8.87
N LYS A 361 -16.61 -6.80 8.42
CA LYS A 361 -17.01 -5.94 7.30
C LYS A 361 -17.20 -6.73 6.00
N LEU A 362 -16.32 -7.69 5.70
CA LEU A 362 -16.44 -8.51 4.49
C LEU A 362 -17.63 -9.48 4.55
N ILE A 363 -17.95 -10.04 5.71
CA ILE A 363 -19.07 -10.97 5.89
C ILE A 363 -20.40 -10.27 6.21
N ALA A 364 -20.46 -8.93 6.25
CA ALA A 364 -21.64 -8.18 6.65
C ALA A 364 -22.92 -8.58 5.87
N SER A 365 -22.77 -8.94 4.59
CA SER A 365 -23.91 -9.42 3.81
C SER A 365 -24.22 -10.89 4.09
N CYS A 366 -25.50 -11.18 4.32
CA CYS A 366 -26.02 -12.51 4.70
C CYS A 366 -25.52 -13.66 3.81
N HIS A 367 -25.43 -13.47 2.48
CA HIS A 367 -24.98 -14.52 1.57
C HIS A 367 -23.55 -15.01 1.84
N TRP A 368 -22.64 -14.13 2.30
CA TRP A 368 -21.28 -14.52 2.68
C TRP A 368 -21.26 -15.31 3.99
N LYS A 369 -22.14 -14.97 4.95
CA LYS A 369 -22.33 -15.76 6.17
C LYS A 369 -22.81 -17.18 5.82
N VAL A 370 -23.80 -17.30 4.93
CA VAL A 370 -24.32 -18.61 4.48
C VAL A 370 -23.24 -19.42 3.76
N TYR A 371 -22.45 -18.79 2.87
CA TYR A 371 -21.32 -19.44 2.20
C TYR A 371 -20.31 -20.02 3.20
N LEU A 372 -19.89 -19.22 4.18
CA LEU A 372 -18.92 -19.64 5.19
C LEU A 372 -19.49 -20.70 6.15
N ALA A 373 -20.77 -20.61 6.48
CA ALA A 373 -21.46 -21.63 7.27
C ALA A 373 -21.46 -22.98 6.55
N ALA A 374 -21.76 -23.00 5.24
CA ALA A 374 -21.70 -24.21 4.42
C ALA A 374 -20.26 -24.77 4.31
N ARG A 375 -19.24 -23.90 4.37
CA ARG A 375 -17.82 -24.28 4.40
C ARG A 375 -17.34 -24.83 5.75
N GLY A 376 -18.17 -24.76 6.80
CA GLY A 376 -17.86 -25.31 8.12
C GLY A 376 -17.23 -24.32 9.11
N VAL A 377 -17.42 -23.00 8.92
CA VAL A 377 -16.89 -21.99 9.85
C VAL A 377 -17.48 -22.11 11.26
N LEU A 378 -18.77 -22.42 11.41
CA LEU A 378 -19.42 -22.48 12.73
C LEU A 378 -18.79 -23.56 13.65
N PRO A 379 -18.66 -24.84 13.23
CA PRO A 379 -17.94 -25.83 14.01
C PRO A 379 -16.49 -25.45 14.30
N TYR A 380 -15.81 -24.81 13.34
CA TYR A 380 -14.44 -24.37 13.51
C TYR A 380 -14.31 -23.29 14.58
N VAL A 381 -15.15 -22.26 14.56
CA VAL A 381 -15.22 -21.20 15.59
C VAL A 381 -15.58 -21.80 16.95
N GLY A 382 -16.55 -22.72 17.02
CA GLY A 382 -16.91 -23.41 18.26
C GLY A 382 -15.74 -24.18 18.89
N ASN A 383 -14.93 -24.84 18.06
CA ASN A 383 -13.71 -25.51 18.51
C ASN A 383 -12.65 -24.51 19.02
N LEU A 384 -12.51 -23.35 18.38
CA LEU A 384 -11.60 -22.30 18.85
C LEU A 384 -12.05 -21.72 20.20
N ILE A 385 -13.35 -21.48 20.37
CA ILE A 385 -13.94 -21.05 21.66
C ILE A 385 -13.61 -22.07 22.75
N THR A 386 -13.82 -23.37 22.47
CA THR A 386 -13.55 -24.44 23.45
C THR A 386 -12.06 -24.50 23.82
N LYS A 387 -11.16 -24.35 22.83
CA LYS A 387 -9.71 -24.28 23.07
C LYS A 387 -9.33 -23.08 23.93
N GLU A 388 -9.93 -21.93 23.68
CA GLU A 388 -9.63 -20.70 24.41
C GLU A 388 -10.14 -20.79 25.86
N ILE A 389 -11.32 -21.37 26.09
CA ILE A 389 -11.83 -21.64 27.44
C ILE A 389 -10.92 -22.61 28.20
N ALA A 390 -10.46 -23.68 27.55
CA ALA A 390 -9.51 -24.62 28.15
C ALA A 390 -8.17 -23.93 28.51
N ARG A 391 -7.70 -23.01 27.67
CA ARG A 391 -6.51 -22.19 27.93
C ARG A 391 -6.71 -21.29 29.15
N LEU A 392 -7.87 -20.64 29.29
CA LEU A 392 -8.20 -19.79 30.43
C LEU A 392 -8.25 -20.58 31.75
N LEU A 393 -8.85 -21.77 31.73
CA LEU A 393 -8.88 -22.67 32.89
C LEU A 393 -7.48 -23.12 33.31
N ALA A 394 -6.64 -23.50 32.34
CA ALA A 394 -5.25 -23.86 32.62
C ALA A 394 -4.43 -22.69 33.20
N LEU A 395 -4.70 -21.46 32.74
CA LEU A 395 -4.06 -20.25 33.30
C LEU A 395 -4.52 -19.94 34.72
N GLU A 396 -5.77 -20.22 35.06
CA GLU A 396 -6.27 -20.10 36.43
C GLU A 396 -5.59 -21.05 37.41
N GLU A 397 -5.24 -22.26 36.96
CA GLU A 397 -4.48 -23.24 37.76
C GLU A 397 -2.98 -22.89 37.87
N ALA A 398 -2.40 -22.29 36.83
CA ALA A 398 -0.95 -22.15 36.70
C ALA A 398 -0.39 -20.75 37.03
N MET A 399 -1.18 -19.68 36.90
CA MET A 399 -0.67 -18.30 37.02
C MET A 399 -1.56 -17.40 37.87
N LEU A 400 -0.91 -16.69 38.80
CA LEU A 400 -1.50 -15.63 39.64
C LEU A 400 -1.46 -14.23 38.98
N SER A 401 -1.09 -14.12 37.70
CA SER A 401 -1.10 -12.85 36.99
C SER A 401 -2.49 -12.53 36.46
N THR A 402 -2.97 -11.32 36.74
CA THR A 402 -4.20 -10.76 36.19
C THR A 402 -3.87 -9.89 34.97
N ASP A 403 -4.06 -10.42 33.76
CA ASP A 403 -4.06 -9.61 32.54
C ASP A 403 -5.50 -9.13 32.26
N LEU A 404 -5.72 -7.82 32.26
CA LEU A 404 -7.03 -7.21 31.99
C LEU A 404 -7.54 -7.52 30.56
N GLN A 405 -6.63 -7.85 29.64
CA GLN A 405 -6.96 -8.18 28.24
C GLN A 405 -7.28 -9.67 28.04
N GLN A 406 -7.15 -10.47 29.10
CA GLN A 406 -7.46 -11.89 29.07
C GLN A 406 -8.94 -12.09 28.76
N GLY A 407 -9.22 -12.96 27.77
CA GLY A 407 -10.56 -13.17 27.23
C GLY A 407 -10.88 -12.38 25.97
N TYR A 408 -9.99 -11.54 25.44
CA TYR A 408 -10.21 -10.82 24.18
C TYR A 408 -10.52 -11.76 22.99
N ALA A 409 -9.70 -12.79 22.81
CA ALA A 409 -9.88 -13.77 21.73
C ALA A 409 -11.22 -14.50 21.88
N LEU A 410 -11.55 -14.90 23.12
CA LEU A 410 -12.81 -15.56 23.45
C LEU A 410 -14.01 -14.69 23.12
N LYS A 411 -14.05 -13.45 23.63
CA LYS A 411 -15.11 -12.47 23.35
C LYS A 411 -15.29 -12.27 21.86
N SER A 412 -14.18 -12.10 21.14
CA SER A 412 -14.19 -11.88 19.68
C SER A 412 -14.74 -13.07 18.90
N LEU A 413 -14.35 -14.30 19.26
CA LEU A 413 -14.86 -15.53 18.64
C LEU A 413 -16.34 -15.74 18.96
N THR A 414 -16.77 -15.49 20.20
CA THR A 414 -18.18 -15.56 20.61
C THR A 414 -19.02 -14.52 19.89
N GLY A 415 -18.54 -13.28 19.75
CA GLY A 415 -19.22 -12.25 18.97
C GLY A 415 -19.30 -12.56 17.48
N LEU A 416 -18.25 -13.19 16.92
CA LEU A 416 -18.33 -13.71 15.57
C LEU A 416 -19.40 -14.79 15.45
N LEU A 417 -19.42 -15.76 16.37
CA LEU A 417 -20.42 -16.83 16.39
C LEU A 417 -21.85 -16.28 16.49
N SER A 418 -22.09 -15.34 17.41
CA SER A 418 -23.37 -14.65 17.58
C SER A 418 -23.83 -14.02 16.26
N SER A 419 -22.94 -13.29 15.57
CA SER A 419 -23.27 -12.68 14.28
C SER A 419 -23.66 -13.69 13.18
N PHE A 420 -23.17 -14.93 13.23
CA PHE A 420 -23.63 -15.98 12.31
C PHE A 420 -25.02 -16.52 12.68
N VAL A 421 -25.33 -16.61 13.98
CA VAL A 421 -26.60 -17.13 14.51
C VAL A 421 -27.76 -16.13 14.33
N GLU A 422 -27.49 -14.84 14.19
CA GLU A 422 -28.49 -13.83 13.79
C GLU A 422 -29.17 -14.17 12.44
N VAL A 423 -28.53 -14.96 11.58
CA VAL A 423 -29.10 -15.38 10.30
C VAL A 423 -29.98 -16.62 10.51
N GLU A 424 -31.30 -16.44 10.35
CA GLU A 424 -32.32 -17.45 10.62
C GLU A 424 -32.08 -18.82 9.94
N SER A 425 -31.60 -18.81 8.69
CA SER A 425 -31.30 -20.06 7.95
C SER A 425 -30.12 -20.83 8.55
N ILE A 426 -29.11 -20.12 9.06
CA ILE A 426 -27.95 -20.71 9.74
C ILE A 426 -28.38 -21.21 11.13
N LYS A 427 -29.12 -20.39 11.88
CA LYS A 427 -29.64 -20.74 13.21
C LYS A 427 -30.39 -22.07 13.17
N ARG A 428 -31.37 -22.22 12.28
CA ARG A 428 -32.16 -23.45 12.14
C ARG A 428 -31.31 -24.69 11.88
N HIS A 429 -30.28 -24.58 11.03
CA HIS A 429 -29.44 -25.73 10.66
C HIS A 429 -28.42 -26.11 11.74
N PHE A 430 -27.88 -25.12 12.47
CA PHE A 430 -26.78 -25.34 13.40
C PHE A 430 -27.19 -25.31 14.89
N LYS A 431 -28.46 -25.00 15.23
CA LYS A 431 -28.95 -24.91 16.62
C LYS A 431 -28.54 -26.12 17.47
N SER A 432 -28.90 -27.33 17.06
CA SER A 432 -28.59 -28.55 17.83
C SER A 432 -27.10 -28.81 18.01
N ARG A 433 -26.27 -28.43 17.03
CA ARG A 433 -24.81 -28.64 17.05
C ARG A 433 -24.08 -27.61 17.90
N LEU A 434 -24.60 -26.37 17.95
CA LEU A 434 -23.99 -25.28 18.72
C LEU A 434 -24.39 -25.31 20.20
N VAL A 435 -25.61 -25.74 20.54
CA VAL A 435 -26.11 -25.76 21.93
C VAL A 435 -25.12 -26.43 22.90
N GLY A 436 -24.56 -27.59 22.54
CA GLY A 436 -23.58 -28.27 23.40
C GLY A 436 -22.30 -27.46 23.63
N THR A 437 -21.81 -26.78 22.59
CA THR A 437 -20.59 -25.95 22.68
C THR A 437 -20.85 -24.69 23.49
N VAL A 438 -21.98 -24.02 23.26
CA VAL A 438 -22.37 -22.77 23.94
C VAL A 438 -22.68 -23.03 25.41
N LEU A 439 -23.45 -24.08 25.72
CA LEU A 439 -23.78 -24.46 27.10
C LEU A 439 -22.53 -24.86 27.89
N ASN A 440 -21.68 -25.71 27.31
CA ASN A 440 -20.43 -26.08 27.95
C ASN A 440 -19.54 -24.85 28.18
N GLY A 441 -19.45 -23.96 27.18
CA GLY A 441 -18.72 -22.70 27.30
C GLY A 441 -19.23 -21.84 28.46
N TYR A 442 -20.54 -21.59 28.53
CA TYR A 442 -21.16 -20.82 29.61
C TYR A 442 -20.88 -21.41 30.99
N LEU A 443 -21.05 -22.73 31.15
CA LEU A 443 -20.81 -23.41 32.42
C LEU A 443 -19.34 -23.37 32.84
N CYS A 444 -18.40 -23.50 31.90
CA CYS A 444 -16.97 -23.38 32.16
C CYS A 444 -16.58 -21.96 32.58
N LEU A 445 -17.09 -20.92 31.92
CA LEU A 445 -16.79 -19.54 32.30
C LEU A 445 -17.32 -19.18 33.69
N ARG A 446 -18.48 -19.71 34.07
CA ARG A 446 -19.04 -19.51 35.42
C ARG A 446 -18.15 -20.07 36.54
N LYS A 447 -17.28 -21.03 36.23
CA LYS A 447 -16.34 -21.62 37.20
C LYS A 447 -15.09 -20.75 37.41
N LEU A 448 -14.80 -19.82 36.50
CA LEU A 448 -13.65 -18.93 36.62
C LEU A 448 -13.87 -17.94 37.77
N VAL A 449 -12.89 -17.84 38.66
CA VAL A 449 -12.88 -16.94 39.82
C VAL A 449 -11.74 -15.93 39.72
N LEU A 450 -10.50 -16.41 39.52
CA LEU A 450 -9.30 -15.57 39.54
C LEU A 450 -9.08 -14.83 38.23
N GLN A 451 -9.39 -15.48 37.11
CA GLN A 451 -9.19 -14.92 35.76
C GLN A 451 -10.43 -14.18 35.25
N ARG A 452 -11.33 -13.75 36.14
CA ARG A 452 -12.61 -13.13 35.76
C ARG A 452 -12.42 -11.67 35.36
N THR A 453 -12.30 -11.44 34.05
CA THR A 453 -12.23 -10.09 33.47
C THR A 453 -13.59 -9.64 32.94
N LYS A 454 -13.74 -8.32 32.72
CA LYS A 454 -14.92 -7.74 32.05
C LYS A 454 -15.23 -8.41 30.70
N LEU A 455 -14.19 -8.77 29.94
CA LEU A 455 -14.35 -9.42 28.64
C LEU A 455 -14.93 -10.83 28.78
N ILE A 456 -14.58 -11.55 29.86
CA ILE A 456 -15.12 -12.87 30.17
C ILE A 456 -16.58 -12.78 30.62
N ASP A 457 -16.92 -11.80 31.47
CA ASP A 457 -18.31 -11.54 31.86
C ASP A 457 -19.19 -11.25 30.64
N GLU A 458 -18.77 -10.32 29.77
CA GLU A 458 -19.48 -10.01 28.53
C GLU A 458 -19.60 -11.23 27.62
N THR A 459 -18.58 -12.09 27.55
CA THR A 459 -18.66 -13.34 26.77
C THR A 459 -19.69 -14.29 27.38
N GLN A 460 -19.72 -14.42 28.70
CA GLN A 460 -20.67 -15.28 29.40
C GLN A 460 -22.11 -14.83 29.14
N ASP A 461 -22.37 -13.52 29.19
CA ASP A 461 -23.69 -12.95 28.89
C ASP A 461 -24.10 -13.22 27.44
N MET A 462 -23.19 -13.04 26.47
CA MET A 462 -23.47 -13.35 25.06
C MET A 462 -23.75 -14.84 24.83
N LEU A 463 -23.05 -15.74 25.53
CA LEU A 463 -23.34 -17.18 25.46
C LEU A 463 -24.72 -17.50 26.05
N LEU A 464 -25.12 -16.81 27.11
CA LEU A 464 -26.44 -16.97 27.72
C LEU A 464 -27.55 -16.48 26.78
N GLU A 465 -27.41 -15.30 26.18
CA GLU A 465 -28.35 -14.77 25.19
C GLU A 465 -28.55 -15.75 24.03
N MET A 466 -27.47 -16.33 23.49
CA MET A 466 -27.53 -17.33 22.43
C MET A 466 -28.22 -18.66 22.83
N LEU A 467 -28.36 -18.96 24.13
CA LEU A 467 -29.10 -20.13 24.61
C LEU A 467 -30.59 -19.83 24.80
N LEU A 468 -30.92 -18.58 25.12
CA LEU A 468 -32.30 -18.12 25.34
C LEU A 468 -33.04 -17.91 24.01
N ASP A 469 -32.32 -17.50 22.96
CA ASP A 469 -32.83 -17.32 21.59
C ASP A 469 -32.79 -18.60 20.75
#